data_AF-A0A2P7T9Q5-F1
#
_entry.id   AF-A0A2P7T9Q5-F1
#
_cell.length_a   1.000
_cell.length_b   1.000
_cell.length_c   1.000
_cell.angle_alpha   90.00
_cell.angle_beta   90.00
_cell.angle_gamma   90.00
#
_symmetry.space_group_name_H-M   'P 1'
#
loop_
_entity.id
_entity.type
_entity.pdbx_description
1 polymer ?
#
loop_
_entity_poly.entity_id
_entity_poly.type
_entity_poly.pdbx_seq_one_letter_code
_entity_poly.pdbx_strand_id
1 'polypeptide(L)'
;SFCYGTEIPLVGDFNGDGKDDIVTFTRGTNADVFVAISNGSSFVGTAQKWHDSFCYGTEIPLVGDFNGDGKYDILTFTRGTTADVFVAFSSYDNTFKGTGLKAHDSFCYGTEIPLAGYFNGDRSCDIATFTRGTAGDVFVALAKVDVVK
;
A
#
# COMPACT_ATOMS: atom_id res chain seq x y z
N SER A 1 -6.06 18.55 -11.42
CA SER A 1 -6.50 18.05 -10.10
C SER A 1 -5.67 16.83 -9.77
N PHE A 2 -5.38 16.61 -8.49
CA PHE A 2 -4.73 15.39 -8.02
C PHE A 2 -5.80 14.65 -7.23
N CYS A 3 -6.14 13.43 -7.63
CA CYS A 3 -7.28 12.65 -7.14
C CYS A 3 -8.66 13.20 -7.59
N TYR A 4 -9.44 12.42 -8.33
CA TYR A 4 -10.84 12.72 -8.68
C TYR A 4 -11.75 11.50 -8.58
N GLY A 5 -13.05 11.70 -8.38
CA GLY A 5 -14.02 10.60 -8.36
C GLY A 5 -13.73 9.56 -7.28
N THR A 6 -13.40 8.34 -7.68
CA THR A 6 -13.16 7.20 -6.78
C THR A 6 -11.69 6.96 -6.45
N GLU A 7 -10.79 7.76 -7.02
CA GLU A 7 -9.36 7.66 -6.76
C GLU A 7 -9.05 7.79 -5.26
N ILE A 8 -7.98 7.15 -4.81
CA ILE A 8 -7.56 7.20 -3.41
C ILE A 8 -6.14 7.78 -3.35
N PRO A 9 -5.93 8.92 -2.67
CA PRO A 9 -4.60 9.44 -2.40
C PRO A 9 -4.11 8.95 -1.03
N LEU A 10 -2.84 8.57 -0.93
CA LEU A 10 -2.14 8.25 0.32
C LEU A 10 -0.80 8.99 0.38
N VAL A 11 -0.21 9.05 1.57
CA VAL A 11 0.99 9.83 1.87
C VAL A 11 2.07 8.92 2.46
N GLY A 12 3.32 9.12 2.07
CA GLY A 12 4.47 8.38 2.57
C GLY A 12 5.76 8.74 1.85
N ASP A 13 6.91 8.38 2.41
CA ASP A 13 8.24 8.60 1.81
C ASP A 13 8.56 7.49 0.80
N PHE A 14 8.09 7.62 -0.45
CA PHE A 14 8.22 6.55 -1.45
C PHE A 14 9.61 6.52 -2.10
N ASN A 15 10.36 7.62 -2.04
CA ASN A 15 11.71 7.72 -2.61
C ASN A 15 12.84 7.52 -1.59
N GLY A 16 12.53 7.55 -0.28
CA GLY A 16 13.48 7.35 0.82
C GLY A 16 14.33 8.57 1.15
N ASP A 17 13.86 9.78 0.82
CA ASP A 17 14.61 11.03 1.03
C ASP A 17 14.30 11.72 2.38
N GLY A 18 13.46 11.08 3.19
CA GLY A 18 13.01 11.54 4.50
C GLY A 18 11.83 12.52 4.44
N LYS A 19 11.17 12.68 3.28
CA LYS A 19 10.01 13.57 3.11
C LYS A 19 8.82 12.80 2.57
N ASP A 20 7.66 13.12 3.10
CA ASP A 20 6.42 12.55 2.60
C ASP A 20 6.10 13.05 1.18
N ASP A 21 5.90 12.09 0.29
CA ASP A 21 5.37 12.22 -1.05
C ASP A 21 3.87 11.92 -1.07
N ILE A 22 3.22 11.99 -2.25
CA ILE A 22 1.84 11.54 -2.43
C ILE A 22 1.75 10.48 -3.51
N VAL A 23 1.06 9.38 -3.21
CA VAL A 23 0.63 8.37 -4.19
C VAL A 23 -0.87 8.47 -4.44
N THR A 24 -1.32 8.27 -5.68
CA THR A 24 -2.73 8.12 -6.04
C THR A 24 -2.98 6.80 -6.75
N PHE A 25 -3.96 6.06 -6.25
CA PHE A 25 -4.52 4.88 -6.88
C PHE A 25 -5.70 5.31 -7.75
N THR A 26 -5.58 5.18 -9.07
CA THR A 26 -6.62 5.67 -9.99
C THR A 26 -7.88 4.79 -9.98
N ARG A 27 -7.72 3.51 -9.61
CA ARG A 27 -8.77 2.48 -9.58
C ARG A 27 -9.46 2.32 -10.96
N GLY A 28 -10.62 1.66 -10.98
CA GLY A 28 -11.35 1.39 -12.22
C GLY A 28 -10.64 0.34 -13.09
N THR A 29 -10.83 0.42 -14.41
CA THR A 29 -10.34 -0.60 -15.36
C THR A 29 -8.82 -0.60 -15.48
N ASN A 30 -8.18 0.57 -15.47
CA ASN A 30 -6.73 0.67 -15.61
C ASN A 30 -6.03 0.44 -14.27
N ALA A 31 -6.58 1.02 -13.20
CA ALA A 31 -6.04 0.94 -11.84
C ALA A 31 -4.54 1.27 -11.77
N ASP A 32 -4.11 2.28 -12.51
CA ASP A 32 -2.72 2.77 -12.47
C ASP A 32 -2.41 3.49 -11.15
N VAL A 33 -1.14 3.50 -10.77
CA VAL A 33 -0.63 4.17 -9.57
C VAL A 33 0.35 5.27 -9.96
N PHE A 34 0.06 6.49 -9.52
CA PHE A 34 0.88 7.67 -9.80
C PHE A 34 1.48 8.24 -8.52
N VAL A 35 2.73 8.67 -8.56
CA VAL A 35 3.42 9.29 -7.43
C VAL A 35 3.88 10.71 -7.81
N ALA A 36 3.60 11.66 -6.92
CA ALA A 36 4.13 13.02 -6.96
C ALA A 36 5.18 13.18 -5.86
N ILE A 37 6.43 13.39 -6.27
CA ILE A 37 7.57 13.54 -5.36
C ILE A 37 7.59 14.93 -4.74
N SER A 38 7.75 15.00 -3.42
CA SER A 38 7.91 16.22 -2.64
C SER A 38 9.39 16.56 -2.47
N ASN A 39 9.71 17.85 -2.50
CA ASN A 39 11.02 18.34 -2.04
C ASN A 39 10.95 18.99 -0.65
N GLY A 40 9.82 18.86 0.05
CA GLY A 40 9.54 19.48 1.36
C GLY A 40 8.99 20.90 1.31
N SER A 41 8.98 21.53 0.13
CA SER A 41 8.36 22.85 -0.08
C SER A 41 7.29 22.84 -1.18
N SER A 42 7.37 21.88 -2.09
CA SER A 42 6.48 21.70 -3.24
C SER A 42 6.59 20.28 -3.79
N PHE A 43 5.59 19.86 -4.57
CA PHE A 43 5.71 18.70 -5.43
C PHE A 43 6.50 19.05 -6.70
N VAL A 44 7.43 18.17 -7.07
CA VAL A 44 8.36 18.36 -8.18
C VAL A 44 7.77 17.77 -9.46
N GLY A 45 7.65 18.62 -10.50
CA GLY A 45 7.19 18.19 -11.81
C GLY A 45 5.74 17.71 -11.82
N THR A 46 5.41 16.84 -12.77
CA THR A 46 4.11 16.15 -12.81
C THR A 46 4.22 14.78 -12.13
N ALA A 47 3.11 14.30 -11.58
CA ALA A 47 3.04 12.94 -11.06
C ALA A 47 3.42 11.92 -12.15
N GLN A 48 4.22 10.93 -11.77
CA GLN A 48 4.70 9.89 -12.69
C GLN A 48 3.99 8.58 -12.38
N LYS A 49 3.71 7.79 -13.41
CA LYS A 49 3.15 6.45 -13.22
C LYS A 49 4.25 5.51 -12.74
N TRP A 50 4.05 4.93 -11.56
CA TRP A 50 5.02 4.04 -10.92
C TRP A 50 4.62 2.56 -10.98
N HIS A 51 3.33 2.29 -11.18
CA HIS A 51 2.80 0.94 -11.33
C HIS A 51 1.54 0.93 -12.19
N ASP A 52 1.31 -0.18 -12.87
CA ASP A 52 0.14 -0.43 -13.69
C ASP A 52 -0.75 -1.44 -12.98
N SER A 53 -2.08 -1.26 -13.02
CA SER A 53 -2.98 -2.36 -12.68
C SER A 53 -2.90 -2.85 -11.22
N PHE A 54 -3.08 -1.93 -10.27
CA PHE A 54 -3.03 -2.16 -8.82
C PHE A 54 -4.15 -1.42 -8.08
N CYS A 55 -4.77 -2.05 -7.07
CA CYS A 55 -5.90 -1.51 -6.33
C CYS A 55 -7.18 -1.35 -7.20
N TYR A 56 -7.67 -2.46 -7.75
CA TYR A 56 -8.86 -2.45 -8.62
C TYR A 56 -10.16 -2.18 -7.86
N GLY A 57 -11.15 -1.59 -8.55
CA GLY A 57 -12.53 -1.58 -8.11
C GLY A 57 -12.74 -1.12 -6.66
N THR A 58 -13.10 -2.06 -5.78
CA THR A 58 -13.41 -1.80 -4.35
C THR A 58 -12.29 -2.22 -3.39
N GLU A 59 -11.12 -2.59 -3.92
CA GLU A 59 -9.95 -2.89 -3.12
C GLU A 59 -9.53 -1.68 -2.25
N ILE A 60 -8.83 -1.99 -1.16
CA ILE A 60 -8.37 -0.99 -0.19
C ILE A 60 -6.86 -0.90 -0.26
N PRO A 61 -6.29 0.25 -0.66
CA PRO A 61 -4.86 0.44 -0.63
C PRO A 61 -4.39 0.83 0.76
N LEU A 62 -3.16 0.45 1.10
CA LEU A 62 -2.38 0.97 2.23
C LEU A 62 -0.93 1.21 1.78
N VAL A 63 -0.19 1.98 2.57
CA VAL A 63 1.22 2.31 2.34
C VAL A 63 2.03 2.16 3.62
N GLY A 64 3.31 1.85 3.49
CA GLY A 64 4.24 1.64 4.59
C GLY A 64 5.50 0.92 4.11
N ASP A 65 6.58 0.97 4.87
CA ASP A 65 7.83 0.27 4.55
C ASP A 65 7.72 -1.23 4.88
N PHE A 66 7.21 -2.05 3.96
CA PHE A 66 6.86 -3.46 4.23
C PHE A 66 8.07 -4.39 4.10
N ASN A 67 9.18 -3.93 3.52
CA ASN A 67 10.41 -4.72 3.36
C ASN A 67 11.59 -4.22 4.22
N GLY A 68 11.43 -3.11 4.94
CA GLY A 68 12.44 -2.53 5.83
C GLY A 68 13.59 -1.83 5.11
N ASP A 69 13.42 -1.42 3.85
CA ASP A 69 14.47 -0.76 3.06
C ASP A 69 14.55 0.76 3.28
N GLY A 70 13.65 1.31 4.09
CA GLY A 70 13.56 2.72 4.41
C GLY A 70 12.69 3.53 3.44
N LYS A 71 12.01 2.88 2.48
CA LYS A 71 11.02 3.51 1.60
C LYS A 71 9.64 2.97 1.89
N TYR A 72 8.64 3.80 1.73
CA TYR A 72 7.26 3.34 1.74
C TYR A 72 6.99 2.56 0.47
N ASP A 73 6.32 1.42 0.63
CA ASP A 73 5.81 0.56 -0.42
C ASP A 73 4.28 0.73 -0.55
N ILE A 74 3.68 0.07 -1.54
CA ILE A 74 2.22 0.02 -1.70
C ILE A 74 1.70 -1.39 -1.49
N LEU A 75 0.49 -1.48 -0.95
CA LEU A 75 -0.21 -2.72 -0.69
C LEU A 75 -1.71 -2.55 -1.00
N THR A 76 -2.38 -3.61 -1.41
CA THR A 76 -3.83 -3.63 -1.61
C THR A 76 -4.47 -4.87 -0.99
N PHE A 77 -5.66 -4.68 -0.40
CA PHE A 77 -6.51 -5.75 0.10
C PHE A 77 -7.66 -5.98 -0.89
N THR A 78 -7.76 -7.22 -1.39
CA THR A 78 -8.98 -7.66 -2.07
C THR A 78 -10.12 -7.83 -1.09
N ARG A 79 -11.35 -7.57 -1.55
CA ARG A 79 -12.55 -7.73 -0.73
C ARG A 79 -13.30 -9.02 -1.09
N GLY A 80 -14.31 -9.35 -0.29
CA GLY A 80 -15.15 -10.52 -0.47
C GLY A 80 -14.56 -11.75 0.22
N THR A 81 -14.74 -12.92 -0.37
CA THR A 81 -14.29 -14.19 0.20
C THR A 81 -12.83 -14.51 -0.09
N THR A 82 -12.21 -13.80 -1.04
CA THR A 82 -10.78 -13.96 -1.36
C THR A 82 -9.91 -13.37 -0.25
N ALA A 83 -10.14 -12.10 0.11
CA ALA A 83 -9.47 -11.44 1.24
C ALA A 83 -7.92 -11.56 1.17
N ASP A 84 -7.39 -11.47 -0.04
CA ASP A 84 -5.95 -11.53 -0.32
C ASP A 84 -5.26 -10.17 -0.16
N VAL A 85 -4.00 -10.25 0.23
CA VAL A 85 -3.09 -9.11 0.41
C VAL A 85 -2.01 -9.16 -0.65
N PHE A 86 -1.90 -8.10 -1.43
CA PHE A 86 -0.89 -7.95 -2.47
C PHE A 86 0.01 -6.76 -2.18
N VAL A 87 1.33 -6.93 -2.31
CA VAL A 87 2.34 -5.88 -2.10
C VAL A 87 3.15 -5.62 -3.37
N ALA A 88 3.55 -4.36 -3.57
CA ALA A 88 4.55 -3.95 -4.55
C ALA A 88 5.55 -2.99 -3.89
N PHE A 89 6.83 -3.28 -4.05
CA PHE A 89 7.93 -2.63 -3.33
C PHE A 89 8.51 -1.44 -4.11
N SER A 90 8.80 -0.34 -3.43
CA SER A 90 9.49 0.81 -4.02
C SER A 90 10.89 0.43 -4.50
N SER A 91 11.27 0.91 -5.68
CA SER A 91 12.62 0.70 -6.23
C SER A 91 13.37 2.02 -6.47
N TYR A 92 14.69 1.92 -6.60
CA TYR A 92 15.58 3.07 -6.80
C TYR A 92 15.34 3.83 -8.12
N ASP A 93 14.65 3.23 -9.08
CA ASP A 93 14.27 3.84 -10.35
C ASP A 93 12.93 4.58 -10.29
N ASN A 94 12.39 4.85 -9.08
CA ASN A 94 11.11 5.52 -8.86
C ASN A 94 9.95 4.79 -9.55
N THR A 95 9.85 3.49 -9.29
CA THR A 95 8.71 2.64 -9.67
C THR A 95 8.38 1.68 -8.53
N PHE A 96 7.25 0.98 -8.61
CA PHE A 96 6.96 -0.13 -7.71
C PHE A 96 7.22 -1.46 -8.44
N LYS A 97 7.88 -2.42 -7.78
CA LYS A 97 8.18 -3.76 -8.31
C LYS A 97 7.35 -4.83 -7.60
N GLY A 98 6.93 -5.83 -8.36
CA GLY A 98 6.01 -6.87 -7.91
C GLY A 98 4.60 -6.59 -8.42
N THR A 99 4.04 -7.51 -9.19
CA THR A 99 2.68 -7.39 -9.77
C THR A 99 1.63 -7.82 -8.76
N GLY A 100 1.73 -7.32 -7.52
CA GLY A 100 0.97 -7.86 -6.40
C GLY A 100 1.51 -9.23 -6.02
N LEU A 101 2.66 -9.26 -5.35
CA LEU A 101 3.12 -10.49 -4.71
C LEU A 101 2.16 -10.78 -3.56
N LYS A 102 1.51 -11.95 -3.58
CA LYS A 102 0.58 -12.33 -2.50
C LYS A 102 1.38 -12.52 -1.22
N ALA A 103 1.26 -11.56 -0.30
CA ALA A 103 1.98 -11.56 0.96
C ALA A 103 1.21 -12.32 2.05
N HIS A 104 -0.12 -12.27 2.00
CA HIS A 104 -1.01 -12.94 2.94
C HIS A 104 -2.35 -13.30 2.30
N ASP A 105 -3.07 -14.25 2.88
CA ASP A 105 -4.48 -14.54 2.61
C ASP A 105 -5.34 -14.26 3.85
N SER A 106 -6.65 -14.22 3.69
CA SER A 106 -7.60 -14.17 4.81
C SER A 106 -7.58 -12.86 5.62
N PHE A 107 -7.22 -11.74 5.00
CA PHE A 107 -7.27 -10.39 5.61
C PHE A 107 -8.25 -9.50 4.86
N CYS A 108 -9.07 -8.75 5.62
CA CYS A 108 -10.07 -7.81 5.09
C CYS A 108 -11.33 -8.50 4.53
N TYR A 109 -11.84 -9.50 5.24
CA TYR A 109 -13.11 -10.14 4.89
C TYR A 109 -14.28 -9.16 4.97
N GLY A 110 -15.11 -9.15 3.92
CA GLY A 110 -16.33 -8.35 3.89
C GLY A 110 -16.09 -6.87 4.22
N THR A 111 -16.47 -6.45 5.44
CA THR A 111 -16.44 -5.04 5.90
C THR A 111 -15.32 -4.72 6.90
N GLU A 112 -14.36 -5.61 7.07
CA GLU A 112 -13.17 -5.37 7.87
C GLU A 112 -12.39 -4.13 7.42
N ILE A 113 -11.66 -3.54 8.37
CA ILE A 113 -10.82 -2.37 8.13
C ILE A 113 -9.37 -2.80 8.35
N PRO A 114 -8.51 -2.75 7.32
CA PRO A 114 -7.09 -3.00 7.48
C PRO A 114 -6.37 -1.74 7.99
N LEU A 115 -5.29 -1.95 8.74
CA LEU A 115 -4.31 -0.94 9.14
C LEU A 115 -2.91 -1.45 8.86
N ALA A 116 -1.97 -0.53 8.64
CA ALA A 116 -0.54 -0.81 8.58
C ALA A 116 0.16 -0.07 9.72
N GLY A 117 1.22 -0.65 10.27
CA GLY A 117 2.01 0.00 11.32
C GLY A 117 3.12 -0.90 11.86
N TYR A 118 4.05 -0.30 12.61
CA TYR A 118 5.15 -1.03 13.25
C TYR A 118 4.67 -1.71 14.54
N PHE A 119 4.24 -2.98 14.48
CA PHE A 119 3.69 -3.66 15.67
C PHE A 119 4.76 -4.43 16.46
N ASN A 120 5.82 -4.91 15.80
CA ASN A 120 6.86 -5.74 16.44
C ASN A 120 8.22 -5.01 16.65
N GLY A 121 8.38 -3.80 16.08
CA GLY A 121 9.60 -3.00 16.21
C GLY A 121 10.78 -3.42 15.32
N ASP A 122 10.57 -4.25 14.29
CA ASP A 122 11.61 -4.70 13.36
C ASP A 122 11.96 -3.70 12.24
N ARG A 123 11.30 -2.55 12.23
CA ARG A 123 11.39 -1.48 11.21
C ARG A 123 10.75 -1.82 9.87
N SER A 124 10.02 -2.91 9.78
CA SER A 124 9.06 -3.15 8.71
C SER A 124 7.64 -2.86 9.23
N CYS A 125 6.85 -2.20 8.40
CA CYS A 125 5.43 -2.02 8.63
C CYS A 125 4.76 -3.40 8.57
N ASP A 126 4.01 -3.75 9.59
CA ASP A 126 3.14 -4.91 9.65
C ASP A 126 1.72 -4.54 9.20
N ILE A 127 0.84 -5.52 9.04
CA ILE A 127 -0.59 -5.28 8.75
C ILE A 127 -1.48 -5.89 9.83
N ALA A 128 -2.62 -5.24 10.10
CA ALA A 128 -3.64 -5.72 11.00
C ALA A 128 -5.04 -5.55 10.41
N THR A 129 -5.98 -6.45 10.71
CA THR A 129 -7.40 -6.29 10.43
C THR A 129 -8.24 -6.43 11.70
N PHE A 130 -9.37 -5.70 11.71
CA PHE A 130 -10.33 -5.71 12.81
C PHE A 130 -11.66 -6.27 12.31
N THR A 131 -12.13 -7.34 12.94
CA THR A 131 -13.43 -7.94 12.61
C THR A 131 -14.55 -7.03 13.09
N ARG A 132 -15.42 -6.60 12.16
CA ARG A 132 -16.66 -5.90 12.50
C ARG A 132 -17.77 -6.92 12.72
N GLY A 133 -17.91 -7.41 13.95
CA GLY A 133 -18.91 -8.41 14.36
C GLY A 133 -19.22 -8.37 15.86
N THR A 134 -19.94 -9.36 16.38
CA THR A 134 -20.29 -9.45 17.81
C THR A 134 -19.14 -9.89 18.70
N ALA A 135 -18.10 -10.51 18.11
CA ALA A 135 -16.80 -10.72 18.73
C ALA A 135 -15.81 -9.75 18.05
N GLY A 136 -15.23 -8.83 18.81
CA GLY A 136 -14.24 -7.89 18.31
C GLY A 136 -12.87 -8.55 18.31
N ASP A 137 -12.56 -9.28 17.24
CA ASP A 137 -11.25 -9.91 17.06
C ASP A 137 -10.30 -8.99 16.28
N VAL A 138 -9.00 -9.13 16.56
CA VAL A 138 -7.90 -8.43 15.86
C VAL A 138 -6.93 -9.48 15.35
N PHE A 139 -6.66 -9.44 14.05
CA PHE A 139 -5.65 -10.28 13.40
C PHE A 139 -4.48 -9.42 12.97
N VAL A 140 -3.25 -9.84 13.27
CA VAL A 140 -2.02 -9.15 12.89
C VAL A 140 -1.15 -10.11 12.09
N ALA A 141 -0.69 -9.68 10.92
CA ALA A 141 0.32 -10.37 10.15
C ALA A 141 1.60 -9.52 10.15
N LEU A 142 2.69 -10.14 10.60
CA LEU A 142 3.99 -9.50 10.64
C LEU A 142 4.59 -9.46 9.24
N ALA A 143 5.16 -8.32 8.85
CA ALA A 143 6.03 -8.29 7.69
C ALA A 143 7.23 -9.20 7.96
N LYS A 144 7.58 -10.02 6.97
CA LYS A 144 8.79 -10.83 7.03
C LYS A 144 9.82 -10.15 6.15
N VAL A 145 10.97 -9.84 6.74
CA VAL A 145 12.13 -9.22 6.06
C VAL A 145 12.68 -10.08 4.90
N ASP A 146 12.18 -11.30 4.69
CA ASP A 146 12.66 -12.21 3.65
C ASP A 146 11.59 -12.57 2.61
N VAL A 147 11.64 -11.90 1.45
CA VAL A 147 11.09 -12.44 0.19
C VAL A 147 12.25 -12.81 -0.73
N VAL A 148 12.83 -14.00 -0.53
CA VAL A 148 13.49 -14.74 -1.62
C VAL A 148 13.18 -16.23 -1.48
N LYS A 149 12.38 -16.75 -2.42
CA LYS A 149 12.55 -18.10 -2.97
C LYS A 149 12.36 -18.04 -4.48
#